data_AF-A0A1V9XFT2-F1
#
_entry.id   AF-A0A1V9XFT2-F1
#
_cell.length_a   1.000
_cell.length_b   1.000
_cell.length_c   1.000
_cell.angle_alpha   90.00
_cell.angle_beta   90.00
_cell.angle_gamma   90.00
#
_symmetry.space_group_name_H-M   'P 1'
#
loop_
_entity.id
_entity.type
_entity.pdbx_description
1 polymer ?
#
loop_
_entity_poly.entity_id
_entity_poly.type
_entity_poly.pdbx_seq_one_letter_code
_entity_poly.pdbx_strand_id
1 'polypeptide(L)'
;MNGIQLKPAARYKRASFDEDDVSAGGGGISSGLVSGVGAGSLGGGISPALDGSSTVLNVGHDPSRPSISLSGVHFRKRSALCGYRCTKVELCLTVLVALLSGLLGAVVFMGTNGFIRGTHVTISTHALPGVCLAPECVTVASAIISSMNHKVNPCDDFYEFACGGWVKQNPLPDGKSIWSTFGKLWQENQLVMKNILDDDSRPLNSSAERLAKTYYLSCLDRNDTIESLGSTPIDELLTQLGGWNISSSGFNPTSWKLQSSIELAQNTFSRGVFFAWMVAPDERNSSRHIITLDQGGLTLPSRDYYLNKTDREKTVTALKQYIAQALYNKMSIADLQQLAPFLDWLSFFRSGFSMADHVTDMIGFPSFLSDHTKLDAKFEGLEMKEAEYFNNNLRISQWMLLKNMRRLQRTSQRGEWDMSPIQVNAYYTPSKNQIVFPAGILQAPFYDKNYPRSLNFGAMGVVMGHELTHAFDDQGREYDKEGEQTMILQR
;
A
#
# COMPACT_ATOMS: atom_id res chain seq x y z
N MET A 1 -1.45 -44.27 21.56
CA MET A 1 -2.74 -44.27 20.85
C MET A 1 -3.16 -42.81 20.72
N ASN A 2 -3.24 -42.12 19.58
CA ASN A 2 -2.99 -42.41 18.16
C ASN A 2 -2.01 -41.34 17.64
N GLY A 3 -1.07 -41.77 16.80
CA GLY A 3 -0.03 -40.89 16.25
C GLY A 3 -0.59 -39.89 15.24
N ILE A 4 -0.28 -38.62 15.46
CA ILE A 4 -0.47 -37.57 14.45
C ILE A 4 0.66 -37.73 13.45
N GLN A 5 0.38 -38.32 12.30
CA GLN A 5 1.28 -38.26 11.15
C GLN A 5 1.28 -36.83 10.60
N LEU A 6 2.37 -36.10 10.79
CA LEU A 6 2.65 -34.88 10.05
C LEU A 6 2.79 -35.25 8.58
N LYS A 7 1.87 -34.77 7.73
CA LYS A 7 2.02 -34.86 6.27
C LYS A 7 3.29 -34.10 5.85
N PRO A 8 4.01 -34.55 4.81
CA PRO A 8 5.12 -33.80 4.24
C PRO A 8 4.67 -32.37 3.91
N ALA A 9 5.46 -31.38 4.31
CA ALA A 9 5.21 -29.98 4.02
C ALA A 9 4.97 -29.79 2.51
N ALA A 10 3.87 -29.10 2.17
CA ALA A 10 3.60 -28.71 0.78
C ALA A 10 4.79 -27.89 0.27
N ARG A 11 5.23 -28.17 -0.96
CA ARG A 11 6.26 -27.39 -1.67
C ARG A 11 5.89 -25.90 -1.60
N TYR A 12 6.76 -25.09 -1.01
CA TYR A 12 6.68 -23.65 -1.16
C TYR A 12 6.88 -23.32 -2.64
N LYS A 13 5.94 -22.57 -3.22
CA LYS A 13 6.09 -22.03 -4.57
C LYS A 13 6.98 -20.80 -4.47
N ARG A 14 7.91 -20.68 -5.42
CA ARG A 14 8.66 -19.47 -5.78
C ARG A 14 7.79 -18.22 -5.58
N ALA A 15 8.31 -17.20 -4.90
CA ALA A 15 7.72 -15.87 -4.95
C ALA A 15 7.94 -15.29 -6.35
N SER A 16 6.97 -15.43 -7.25
CA SER A 16 6.85 -14.51 -8.38
C SER A 16 6.07 -13.30 -7.89
N PHE A 17 6.61 -12.09 -8.13
CA PHE A 17 5.81 -10.87 -8.09
C PHE A 17 4.91 -10.89 -9.34
N ASP A 18 3.89 -11.75 -9.34
CA ASP A 18 2.77 -11.63 -10.26
C ASP A 18 1.83 -10.53 -9.73
N GLU A 19 1.14 -9.84 -10.63
CA GLU A 19 0.33 -8.62 -10.35
C GLU A 19 -0.75 -8.82 -9.26
N ASP A 20 -1.01 -10.06 -8.87
CA ASP A 20 -2.09 -10.50 -7.99
C ASP A 20 -1.68 -10.69 -6.50
N ASP A 21 -0.39 -10.70 -6.14
CA ASP A 21 0.07 -11.06 -4.78
C ASP A 21 0.64 -9.88 -3.96
N VAL A 22 -0.09 -8.75 -3.91
CA VAL A 22 0.26 -7.64 -3.01
C VAL A 22 -0.68 -7.64 -1.80
N SER A 23 -0.36 -8.34 -0.70
CA SER A 23 -1.21 -8.23 0.50
C SER A 23 -1.34 -6.78 0.97
N ALA A 24 -2.58 -6.30 1.14
CA ALA A 24 -2.87 -4.97 1.66
C ALA A 24 -2.64 -4.97 3.18
N GLY A 25 -1.55 -4.34 3.62
CA GLY A 25 -1.43 -3.89 5.01
C GLY A 25 -2.48 -2.80 5.22
N GLY A 26 -3.65 -3.18 5.75
CA GLY A 26 -4.68 -2.25 6.15
C GLY A 26 -4.13 -1.28 7.20
N GLY A 27 -4.15 0.01 6.89
CA GLY A 27 -3.97 1.08 7.86
C GLY A 27 -5.13 1.06 8.85
N GLY A 28 -4.98 0.27 9.91
CA GLY A 28 -5.75 0.42 11.13
C GLY A 28 -5.17 1.56 11.93
N ILE A 29 -6.01 2.50 12.33
CA ILE A 29 -5.69 3.52 13.33
C ILE A 29 -5.39 2.76 14.63
N SER A 30 -4.11 2.60 14.95
CA SER A 30 -3.65 2.22 16.28
C SER A 30 -2.83 3.38 16.83
N SER A 31 -3.39 4.01 17.85
CA SER A 31 -2.69 4.85 18.83
C SER A 31 -1.22 4.48 18.98
N GLY A 32 -0.34 5.42 18.63
CA GLY A 32 1.00 5.60 19.21
C GLY A 32 1.78 4.34 19.62
N LEU A 33 1.87 3.32 18.78
CA LEU A 33 2.85 2.23 18.93
C LEU A 33 3.47 1.97 17.57
N VAL A 34 4.61 2.62 17.30
CA VAL A 34 5.51 2.18 16.23
C VAL A 34 6.17 0.88 16.69
N SER A 35 5.41 -0.20 16.63
CA SER A 35 5.96 -1.55 16.66
C SER A 35 6.52 -1.84 15.27
N GLY A 36 7.82 -1.60 15.10
CA GLY A 36 8.58 -2.27 14.05
C GLY A 36 8.58 -3.77 14.32
N VAL A 37 7.60 -4.50 13.77
CA VAL A 37 7.60 -5.96 13.73
C VAL A 37 7.02 -6.40 12.40
N GLY A 38 7.89 -6.93 11.55
CA GLY A 38 7.48 -7.81 10.47
C GLY A 38 6.85 -9.06 11.07
N ALA A 39 5.66 -9.39 10.60
CA ALA A 39 5.06 -10.71 10.78
C ALA A 39 4.44 -11.13 9.44
N GLY A 40 5.16 -11.99 8.74
CA GLY A 40 4.57 -12.82 7.70
C GLY A 40 3.55 -13.75 8.33
N SER A 41 2.36 -13.82 7.73
CA SER A 41 1.37 -14.85 8.05
C SER A 41 1.32 -15.84 6.90
N LEU A 42 1.76 -17.07 7.19
CA LEU A 42 1.55 -18.26 6.37
C LEU A 42 0.11 -18.77 6.57
N GLY A 43 -0.55 -19.16 5.47
CA GLY A 43 -1.81 -19.90 5.51
C GLY A 43 -2.42 -20.09 4.13
N GLY A 44 -2.05 -21.20 3.46
CA GLY A 44 -2.52 -21.55 2.12
C GLY A 44 -3.87 -22.27 2.03
N GLY A 45 -4.40 -22.33 0.81
CA GLY A 45 -5.52 -23.17 0.36
C GLY A 45 -5.57 -23.20 -1.18
N ILE A 46 -5.73 -24.37 -1.79
CA ILE A 46 -5.35 -24.74 -3.18
C ILE A 46 -6.57 -24.89 -4.13
N SER A 47 -6.49 -24.27 -5.34
CA SER A 47 -6.98 -24.66 -6.72
C SER A 47 -8.48 -24.75 -7.11
N PRO A 48 -8.84 -24.81 -8.43
CA PRO A 48 -8.17 -24.30 -9.66
C PRO A 48 -9.08 -23.56 -10.67
N ALA A 49 -8.43 -22.77 -11.55
CA ALA A 49 -8.68 -22.51 -12.99
C ALA A 49 -10.07 -22.02 -13.49
N LEU A 50 -10.07 -20.91 -14.26
CA LEU A 50 -10.29 -20.91 -15.71
C LEU A 50 -10.10 -19.50 -16.35
N ASP A 51 -9.24 -19.49 -17.37
CA ASP A 51 -9.02 -18.63 -18.54
C ASP A 51 -9.79 -17.30 -18.75
N GLY A 52 -9.03 -16.29 -19.20
CA GLY A 52 -9.58 -15.19 -20.00
C GLY A 52 -8.65 -14.00 -20.26
N SER A 53 -7.67 -14.17 -21.16
CA SER A 53 -7.14 -13.22 -22.18
C SER A 53 -7.56 -11.73 -22.06
N SER A 54 -6.73 -10.69 -22.17
CA SER A 54 -5.63 -10.47 -23.12
C SER A 54 -4.97 -9.09 -22.88
N THR A 55 -3.64 -9.02 -22.88
CA THR A 55 -2.90 -7.78 -23.20
C THR A 55 -1.86 -8.07 -24.29
N VAL A 56 -1.95 -7.27 -25.35
CA VAL A 56 -1.12 -7.34 -26.56
C VAL A 56 0.26 -6.76 -26.26
N LEU A 57 1.31 -7.59 -26.35
CA LEU A 57 2.70 -7.14 -26.36
C LEU A 57 3.25 -7.16 -27.78
N ASN A 58 3.67 -5.97 -28.23
CA ASN A 58 4.34 -5.72 -29.49
C ASN A 58 5.82 -6.13 -29.35
N VAL A 59 6.29 -7.11 -30.11
CA VAL A 59 7.70 -7.56 -30.08
C VAL A 59 8.37 -7.23 -31.41
N GLY A 60 9.42 -6.40 -31.33
CA GLY A 60 10.33 -6.06 -32.41
C GLY A 60 11.14 -7.28 -32.88
N HIS A 61 11.44 -7.29 -34.18
CA HIS A 61 12.07 -8.39 -34.91
C HIS A 61 13.61 -8.39 -34.75
N ASP A 62 14.18 -9.50 -34.29
CA ASP A 62 15.63 -9.81 -34.28
C ASP A 62 15.99 -10.70 -35.49
N PRO A 63 16.97 -10.35 -36.35
CA PRO A 63 17.27 -11.08 -37.59
C PRO A 63 18.20 -12.32 -37.44
N SER A 64 18.47 -12.83 -36.25
CA SER A 64 19.58 -13.80 -36.05
C SER A 64 19.22 -15.27 -35.73
N ARG A 65 18.02 -15.77 -36.03
CA ARG A 65 17.68 -17.21 -35.87
C ARG A 65 17.15 -17.90 -37.15
N PRO A 66 17.62 -19.13 -37.47
CA PRO A 66 17.25 -19.85 -38.68
C PRO A 66 15.85 -20.48 -38.60
N SER A 67 15.10 -20.41 -39.71
CA SER A 67 13.72 -20.85 -39.87
C SER A 67 13.58 -22.36 -40.10
N ILE A 68 12.59 -22.97 -39.46
CA ILE A 68 12.23 -24.39 -39.63
C ILE A 68 11.41 -24.55 -40.93
N SER A 69 11.94 -25.40 -41.81
CA SER A 69 11.35 -25.80 -43.10
C SER A 69 10.17 -26.76 -42.91
N LEU A 70 8.99 -26.40 -43.41
CA LEU A 70 7.87 -27.32 -43.64
C LEU A 70 7.89 -27.80 -45.10
N SER A 71 8.82 -28.68 -45.43
CA SER A 71 8.84 -29.43 -46.67
C SER A 71 7.85 -30.60 -46.54
N GLY A 72 6.62 -30.44 -47.04
CA GLY A 72 5.64 -31.51 -46.91
C GLY A 72 4.24 -31.29 -47.47
N VAL A 73 4.05 -30.48 -48.52
CA VAL A 73 2.78 -30.52 -49.28
C VAL A 73 3.07 -30.35 -50.78
N HIS A 74 2.91 -31.44 -51.53
CA HIS A 74 2.91 -31.42 -52.98
C HIS A 74 1.65 -30.73 -53.50
N PHE A 75 1.77 -29.50 -53.99
CA PHE A 75 0.79 -28.91 -54.90
C PHE A 75 1.24 -29.12 -56.35
N ARG A 76 0.53 -29.99 -57.06
CA ARG A 76 0.62 -30.14 -58.52
C ARG A 76 0.39 -28.78 -59.19
N LYS A 77 1.37 -28.31 -59.96
CA LYS A 77 1.16 -27.28 -60.99
C LYS A 77 0.08 -27.76 -61.96
N ARG A 78 -1.07 -27.07 -61.99
CA ARG A 78 -1.91 -26.98 -63.19
C ARG A 78 -2.00 -25.52 -63.60
N SER A 79 -1.46 -25.27 -64.78
CA SER A 79 -1.53 -24.00 -65.52
C SER A 79 -2.97 -23.68 -65.92
N ALA A 80 -3.32 -22.41 -65.68
CA ALA A 80 -4.21 -21.51 -66.41
C ALA A 80 -5.42 -22.03 -67.22
N LEU A 81 -6.50 -21.27 -67.05
CA LEU A 81 -7.74 -21.18 -67.83
C LEU A 81 -8.79 -22.27 -67.62
N CYS A 82 -9.88 -21.82 -66.98
CA CYS A 82 -11.17 -22.49 -66.86
C CYS A 82 -11.71 -22.84 -68.26
N GLY A 83 -11.49 -24.08 -68.69
CA GLY A 83 -12.06 -24.67 -69.89
C GLY A 83 -12.76 -25.98 -69.56
N TYR A 84 -14.09 -25.91 -69.49
CA TYR A 84 -15.05 -27.01 -69.42
C TYR A 84 -15.09 -27.84 -68.12
N ARG A 85 -16.17 -27.60 -67.36
CA ARG A 85 -16.65 -28.27 -66.12
C ARG A 85 -16.19 -27.68 -64.78
N CYS A 86 -16.48 -26.39 -64.56
CA CYS A 86 -16.61 -25.89 -63.19
C CYS A 86 -17.98 -26.31 -62.61
N THR A 87 -17.98 -26.75 -61.36
CA THR A 87 -19.22 -27.03 -60.63
C THR A 87 -19.97 -25.72 -60.37
N LYS A 88 -21.31 -25.76 -60.23
CA LYS A 88 -22.13 -24.55 -59.98
C LYS A 88 -21.64 -23.75 -58.77
N VAL A 89 -21.02 -24.44 -57.80
CA VAL A 89 -20.45 -23.86 -56.58
C VAL A 89 -19.19 -23.03 -56.88
N GLU A 90 -18.29 -23.52 -57.74
CA GLU A 90 -17.07 -22.79 -58.12
C GLU A 90 -17.37 -21.54 -58.97
N LEU A 91 -18.40 -21.61 -59.82
CA LEU A 91 -18.90 -20.45 -60.56
C LEU A 91 -19.51 -19.40 -59.60
N CYS A 92 -20.30 -19.83 -58.62
CA CYS A 92 -20.83 -18.92 -57.59
C CYS A 92 -19.71 -18.27 -56.76
N LEU A 93 -18.69 -19.04 -56.35
CA LEU A 93 -17.56 -18.52 -55.58
C LEU A 93 -16.73 -17.52 -56.38
N THR A 94 -16.45 -17.79 -57.65
CA THR A 94 -15.69 -16.86 -58.51
C THR A 94 -16.46 -15.57 -58.76
N VAL A 95 -17.78 -15.64 -58.98
CA VAL A 95 -18.63 -14.45 -59.10
C VAL A 95 -18.67 -13.66 -57.78
N LEU A 96 -18.79 -14.35 -56.64
CA LEU A 96 -18.87 -13.72 -55.33
C LEU A 96 -17.56 -13.04 -54.93
N VAL A 97 -16.41 -13.67 -55.23
CA VAL A 97 -15.08 -13.07 -55.04
C VAL A 97 -14.90 -11.86 -55.97
N ALA A 98 -15.33 -11.93 -57.23
CA ALA A 98 -15.25 -10.80 -58.15
C ALA A 98 -16.12 -9.62 -57.67
N LEU A 99 -17.33 -9.89 -57.18
CA LEU A 99 -18.21 -8.87 -56.61
C LEU A 99 -17.62 -8.23 -55.35
N LEU A 100 -17.10 -9.02 -54.41
CA LEU A 100 -16.45 -8.50 -53.20
C LEU A 100 -15.20 -7.68 -53.52
N SER A 101 -14.42 -8.12 -54.51
CA SER A 101 -13.22 -7.39 -54.97
C SER A 101 -13.60 -6.05 -55.62
N GLY A 102 -14.66 -6.04 -56.43
CA GLY A 102 -15.20 -4.82 -57.02
C GLY A 102 -15.76 -3.86 -55.97
N LEU A 103 -16.42 -4.38 -54.93
CA LEU A 103 -16.98 -3.60 -53.83
C LEU A 103 -15.86 -2.96 -52.97
N LEU A 104 -14.81 -3.72 -52.69
CA LEU A 104 -13.61 -3.20 -52.00
C LEU A 104 -12.91 -2.12 -52.85
N GLY A 105 -12.78 -2.35 -54.16
CA GLY A 105 -12.24 -1.37 -55.10
C GLY A 105 -13.07 -0.08 -55.15
N ALA A 106 -14.39 -0.20 -55.12
CA ALA A 106 -15.30 0.96 -55.08
C ALA A 106 -15.22 1.72 -53.76
N VAL A 107 -15.08 1.03 -52.61
CA VAL A 107 -14.88 1.66 -51.29
C VAL A 107 -13.54 2.39 -51.24
N VAL A 108 -12.47 1.81 -51.78
CA VAL A 108 -11.16 2.47 -51.85
C VAL A 108 -11.20 3.66 -52.81
N PHE A 109 -11.85 3.53 -53.98
CA PHE A 109 -11.99 4.63 -54.94
C PHE A 109 -12.88 5.77 -54.39
N MET A 110 -13.94 5.46 -53.65
CA MET A 110 -14.73 6.45 -52.92
C MET A 110 -13.94 7.07 -51.76
N GLY A 111 -13.09 6.30 -51.09
CA GLY A 111 -12.19 6.79 -50.04
C GLY A 111 -11.09 7.73 -50.56
N THR A 112 -10.55 7.48 -51.76
CA THR A 112 -9.47 8.29 -52.34
C THR A 112 -9.97 9.51 -53.12
N ASN A 113 -11.15 9.42 -53.78
CA ASN A 113 -11.67 10.50 -54.62
C ASN A 113 -12.94 11.20 -54.06
N GLY A 114 -13.52 10.71 -52.96
CA GLY A 114 -14.83 11.18 -52.45
C GLY A 114 -14.82 11.95 -51.13
N PHE A 115 -13.72 11.99 -50.36
CA PHE A 115 -13.76 12.61 -49.02
C PHE A 115 -12.42 13.18 -48.52
N ILE A 116 -11.65 13.83 -49.39
CA ILE A 116 -10.60 14.78 -48.96
C ILE A 116 -10.73 16.08 -49.79
N ARG A 117 -11.93 16.65 -49.85
CA ARG A 117 -12.00 18.11 -49.76
C ARG A 117 -11.82 18.39 -48.29
N GLY A 118 -10.72 19.04 -47.93
CA GLY A 118 -10.51 19.54 -46.58
C GLY A 118 -11.65 20.47 -46.20
N THR A 119 -12.75 19.91 -45.70
CA THR A 119 -13.40 20.50 -44.55
C THR A 119 -12.32 20.50 -43.49
N HIS A 120 -11.61 21.62 -43.38
CA HIS A 120 -11.27 22.10 -42.07
C HIS A 120 -12.59 22.05 -41.30
N VAL A 121 -12.83 20.96 -40.59
CA VAL A 121 -13.63 21.04 -39.38
C VAL A 121 -12.73 21.90 -38.51
N THR A 122 -12.87 23.22 -38.65
CA THR A 122 -12.68 24.11 -37.54
C THR A 122 -13.63 23.53 -36.51
N ILE A 123 -13.10 22.68 -35.62
CA ILE A 123 -13.63 22.57 -34.29
C ILE A 123 -13.47 24.00 -33.79
N SER A 124 -14.48 24.83 -34.03
CA SER A 124 -14.72 25.97 -33.19
C SER A 124 -14.87 25.32 -31.82
N THR A 125 -13.76 25.29 -31.08
CA THR A 125 -13.80 25.32 -29.64
C THR A 125 -14.51 26.63 -29.33
N HIS A 126 -15.83 26.65 -29.48
CA HIS A 126 -16.65 27.46 -28.63
C HIS A 126 -16.31 26.92 -27.26
N ALA A 127 -15.30 27.53 -26.64
CA ALA A 127 -15.01 27.35 -25.24
C ALA A 127 -16.34 27.67 -24.57
N LEU A 128 -17.05 26.62 -24.15
CA LEU A 128 -18.24 26.77 -23.32
C LEU A 128 -17.75 27.61 -22.14
N PRO A 129 -18.24 28.85 -21.96
CA PRO A 129 -17.72 29.72 -20.93
C PRO A 129 -17.83 29.00 -19.58
N GLY A 130 -16.69 28.79 -18.92
CA GLY A 130 -16.64 28.15 -17.60
C GLY A 130 -16.40 26.64 -17.56
N VAL A 131 -16.21 25.95 -18.68
CA VAL A 131 -15.84 24.51 -18.69
C VAL A 131 -14.34 24.33 -18.91
N CYS A 132 -13.68 23.62 -17.99
CA CYS A 132 -12.27 23.26 -18.13
C CYS A 132 -12.11 22.09 -19.12
N LEU A 133 -11.36 22.29 -20.20
CA LEU A 133 -11.04 21.26 -21.21
C LEU A 133 -9.56 20.85 -21.20
N ALA A 134 -8.82 21.22 -20.15
CA ALA A 134 -7.45 20.72 -19.95
C ALA A 134 -7.47 19.18 -19.80
N PRO A 135 -6.43 18.46 -20.25
CA PRO A 135 -6.36 17.00 -20.16
C PRO A 135 -6.63 16.45 -18.76
N GLU A 136 -6.14 17.13 -17.73
CA GLU A 136 -6.31 16.78 -16.33
C GLU A 136 -7.77 16.89 -15.88
N CYS A 137 -8.46 17.96 -16.29
CA CYS A 137 -9.89 18.15 -16.04
C CYS A 137 -10.74 17.07 -16.71
N VAL A 138 -10.42 16.71 -17.96
CA VAL A 138 -11.14 15.66 -18.69
C VAL A 138 -10.92 14.30 -18.04
N THR A 139 -9.67 13.99 -17.66
CA THR A 139 -9.31 12.71 -17.04
C THR A 139 -10.00 12.56 -15.68
N VAL A 140 -9.94 13.58 -14.83
CA VAL A 140 -10.55 13.51 -13.49
C VAL A 140 -12.08 13.51 -13.56
N ALA A 141 -12.68 14.27 -14.49
CA ALA A 141 -14.13 14.22 -14.71
C ALA A 141 -14.59 12.83 -15.15
N SER A 142 -13.85 12.17 -16.05
CA SER A 142 -14.11 10.78 -16.46
C SER A 142 -14.02 9.80 -15.28
N ALA A 143 -12.99 9.94 -14.44
CA ALA A 143 -12.82 9.12 -13.24
C ALA A 143 -13.96 9.31 -12.22
N ILE A 144 -14.42 10.55 -12.02
CA ILE A 144 -15.56 10.86 -11.15
C ILE A 144 -16.84 10.23 -11.70
N ILE A 145 -17.18 10.49 -12.96
CA ILE A 145 -18.42 10.00 -13.59
C ILE A 145 -18.46 8.47 -13.61
N SER A 146 -17.33 7.80 -13.88
CA SER A 146 -17.26 6.34 -13.87
C SER A 146 -17.39 5.73 -12.47
N SER A 147 -17.03 6.47 -11.43
CA SER A 147 -17.14 6.01 -10.04
C SER A 147 -18.54 6.16 -9.47
N MET A 148 -19.33 7.09 -10.00
CA MET A 148 -20.67 7.43 -9.50
C MET A 148 -21.76 6.44 -9.94
N ASN A 149 -22.79 6.30 -9.10
CA ASN A 149 -24.04 5.64 -9.44
C ASN A 149 -25.20 6.66 -9.47
N HIS A 150 -25.46 7.24 -10.65
CA HIS A 150 -26.51 8.24 -10.85
C HIS A 150 -27.96 7.73 -10.64
N LYS A 151 -28.16 6.43 -10.40
CA LYS A 151 -29.50 5.89 -10.08
C LYS A 151 -29.88 6.08 -8.62
N VAL A 152 -28.92 6.38 -7.76
CA VAL A 152 -29.13 6.61 -6.33
C VAL A 152 -29.20 8.10 -6.06
N ASN A 153 -30.15 8.49 -5.22
CA ASN A 153 -30.28 9.87 -4.79
C ASN A 153 -29.18 10.20 -3.76
N PRO A 154 -28.34 11.23 -3.99
CA PRO A 154 -27.27 11.60 -3.07
C PRO A 154 -27.76 11.99 -1.67
N CYS A 155 -29.02 12.41 -1.51
CA CYS A 155 -29.59 12.74 -0.21
C CYS A 155 -29.99 11.52 0.62
N ASP A 156 -30.13 10.35 -0.03
CA ASP A 156 -30.52 9.11 0.64
C ASP A 156 -29.29 8.26 0.99
N ASP A 157 -28.36 8.09 0.05
CA ASP A 157 -27.07 7.42 0.26
C ASP A 157 -25.99 8.06 -0.62
N PHE A 158 -25.23 8.99 -0.03
CA PHE A 158 -24.16 9.67 -0.75
C PHE A 158 -22.98 8.75 -1.09
N TYR A 159 -22.73 7.71 -0.28
CA TYR A 159 -21.63 6.77 -0.53
C TYR A 159 -21.93 5.92 -1.76
N GLU A 160 -23.11 5.32 -1.84
CA GLU A 160 -23.52 4.56 -3.02
C GLU A 160 -23.62 5.46 -4.26
N PHE A 161 -24.14 6.68 -4.14
CA PHE A 161 -24.15 7.65 -5.24
C PHE A 161 -22.73 7.99 -5.73
N ALA A 162 -21.78 8.23 -4.84
CA ALA A 162 -20.43 8.66 -5.21
C ALA A 162 -19.51 7.51 -5.62
N CYS A 163 -19.69 6.31 -5.05
CA CYS A 163 -18.75 5.19 -5.15
C CYS A 163 -19.35 3.91 -5.74
N GLY A 164 -20.67 3.78 -5.90
CA GLY A 164 -21.30 2.53 -6.33
C GLY A 164 -20.82 2.03 -7.69
N GLY A 165 -20.50 2.95 -8.62
CA GLY A 165 -19.86 2.63 -9.89
C GLY A 165 -18.45 2.07 -9.71
N TRP A 166 -17.66 2.66 -8.81
CA TRP A 166 -16.30 2.20 -8.49
C TRP A 166 -16.31 0.81 -7.85
N VAL A 167 -17.17 0.59 -6.85
CA VAL A 167 -17.29 -0.71 -6.15
C VAL A 167 -17.63 -1.83 -7.13
N LYS A 168 -18.53 -1.56 -8.08
CA LYS A 168 -18.90 -2.53 -9.12
C LYS A 168 -17.74 -2.87 -10.07
N GLN A 169 -16.86 -1.91 -10.35
CA GLN A 169 -15.74 -2.06 -11.29
C GLN A 169 -14.46 -2.60 -10.63
N ASN A 170 -14.37 -2.55 -9.30
CA ASN A 170 -13.18 -2.91 -8.54
C ASN A 170 -13.52 -4.01 -7.52
N PRO A 171 -13.76 -5.25 -7.97
CA PRO A 171 -13.91 -6.38 -7.05
C PRO A 171 -12.64 -6.56 -6.22
N LEU A 172 -12.78 -7.15 -5.02
CA LEU A 172 -11.65 -7.45 -4.14
C LEU A 172 -10.67 -8.38 -4.87
N PRO A 173 -9.42 -7.93 -5.17
CA PRO A 173 -8.44 -8.79 -5.83
C PRO A 173 -8.02 -9.95 -4.93
N ASP A 174 -7.50 -11.01 -5.55
CA ASP A 174 -6.91 -12.12 -4.82
C ASP A 174 -5.76 -11.62 -3.92
N GLY A 175 -5.54 -12.31 -2.80
CA GLY A 175 -4.54 -11.90 -1.80
C GLY A 175 -4.86 -10.62 -1.01
N LYS A 176 -5.98 -9.93 -1.30
CA LYS A 176 -6.43 -8.74 -0.58
C LYS A 176 -7.58 -9.06 0.36
N SER A 177 -7.58 -8.44 1.54
CA SER A 177 -8.74 -8.44 2.46
C SER A 177 -9.56 -7.15 2.38
N ILE A 178 -8.96 -6.07 1.86
CA ILE A 178 -9.57 -4.75 1.68
C ILE A 178 -9.08 -4.17 0.36
N TRP A 179 -9.99 -3.56 -0.40
CA TRP A 179 -9.66 -2.86 -1.63
C TRP A 179 -10.33 -1.49 -1.68
N SER A 180 -9.52 -0.45 -1.89
CA SER A 180 -9.93 0.94 -1.90
C SER A 180 -8.95 1.77 -2.73
N THR A 181 -9.23 3.06 -2.91
CA THR A 181 -8.28 4.02 -3.50
C THR A 181 -6.91 3.98 -2.82
N PHE A 182 -6.86 3.84 -1.49
CA PHE A 182 -5.61 3.71 -0.74
C PHE A 182 -4.85 2.44 -1.13
N GLY A 183 -5.56 1.29 -1.19
CA GLY A 183 -4.96 0.01 -1.57
C GLY A 183 -4.44 0.01 -3.02
N LYS A 184 -5.19 0.64 -3.93
CA LYS A 184 -4.78 0.81 -5.33
C LYS A 184 -3.52 1.66 -5.46
N LEU A 185 -3.49 2.85 -4.84
CA LEU A 185 -2.32 3.72 -4.88
C LEU A 185 -1.10 3.10 -4.21
N TRP A 186 -1.30 2.37 -3.12
CA TRP A 186 -0.22 1.64 -2.48
C TRP A 186 0.40 0.63 -3.45
N GLN A 187 -0.42 -0.14 -4.16
CA GLN A 187 0.05 -1.09 -5.17
C GLN A 187 0.78 -0.39 -6.33
N GLU A 188 0.27 0.73 -6.83
CA GLU A 188 0.94 1.53 -7.86
C GLU A 188 2.32 2.02 -7.37
N ASN A 189 2.42 2.49 -6.12
CA ASN A 189 3.70 2.87 -5.52
C ASN A 189 4.66 1.68 -5.39
N GLN A 190 4.17 0.48 -5.06
CA GLN A 190 4.99 -0.73 -5.02
C GLN A 190 5.53 -1.09 -6.40
N LEU A 191 4.75 -0.93 -7.46
CA LEU A 191 5.21 -1.18 -8.84
C LEU A 191 6.31 -0.21 -9.26
N VAL A 192 6.19 1.08 -8.89
CA VAL A 192 7.27 2.05 -9.11
C VAL A 192 8.54 1.63 -8.37
N MET A 193 8.43 1.24 -7.10
CA MET A 193 9.56 0.76 -6.30
C MET A 193 10.20 -0.49 -6.91
N LYS A 194 9.39 -1.45 -7.36
CA LYS A 194 9.84 -2.65 -8.05
C LYS A 194 10.64 -2.29 -9.31
N ASN A 195 10.11 -1.41 -10.15
CA ASN A 195 10.80 -0.99 -11.37
C ASN A 195 12.16 -0.33 -11.07
N ILE A 196 12.24 0.50 -10.03
CA ILE A 196 13.50 1.11 -9.58
C ILE A 196 14.49 0.05 -9.09
N LEU A 197 14.00 -0.92 -8.32
CA LEU A 197 14.81 -1.99 -7.73
C LEU A 197 15.15 -3.11 -8.72
N ASP A 198 14.46 -3.25 -9.84
CA ASP A 198 14.78 -4.23 -10.89
C ASP A 198 15.72 -3.67 -11.95
N ASP A 199 15.75 -2.35 -12.14
CA ASP A 199 16.61 -1.70 -13.12
C ASP A 199 18.10 -1.82 -12.72
N ASP A 200 18.79 -2.77 -13.34
CA ASP A 200 20.24 -2.99 -13.16
C ASP A 200 21.08 -1.93 -13.90
N SER A 201 20.48 -1.11 -14.78
CA SER A 201 21.18 -0.03 -15.48
C SER A 201 21.25 1.27 -14.66
N ARG A 202 20.42 1.38 -13.62
CA ARG A 202 20.38 2.57 -12.76
C ARG A 202 21.65 2.66 -11.90
N PRO A 203 22.38 3.79 -11.92
CA PRO A 203 23.55 3.96 -11.06
C PRO A 203 23.10 4.05 -9.59
N LEU A 204 23.72 3.24 -8.73
CA LEU A 204 23.53 3.27 -7.28
C LEU A 204 24.63 4.14 -6.66
N ASN A 205 24.28 5.38 -6.32
CA ASN A 205 25.21 6.44 -5.95
C ASN A 205 25.47 6.51 -4.44
N SER A 206 24.73 5.73 -3.64
CA SER A 206 24.88 5.66 -2.18
C SER A 206 25.03 4.21 -1.71
N SER A 207 25.73 4.00 -0.60
CA SER A 207 25.78 2.66 0.03
C SER A 207 24.42 2.20 0.53
N ALA A 208 23.55 3.12 0.97
CA ALA A 208 22.17 2.80 1.35
C ALA A 208 21.33 2.28 0.17
N GLU A 209 21.46 2.86 -1.02
CA GLU A 209 20.79 2.36 -2.24
C GLU A 209 21.24 0.95 -2.59
N ARG A 210 22.56 0.69 -2.53
CA ARG A 210 23.11 -0.66 -2.74
C ARG A 210 22.59 -1.64 -1.70
N LEU A 211 22.50 -1.22 -0.44
CA LEU A 211 21.95 -2.05 0.63
C LEU A 211 20.49 -2.44 0.36
N ALA A 212 19.66 -1.48 -0.06
CA ALA A 212 18.27 -1.73 -0.42
C ALA A 212 18.15 -2.70 -1.60
N LYS A 213 18.96 -2.53 -2.66
CA LYS A 213 19.01 -3.45 -3.81
C LYS A 213 19.45 -4.86 -3.38
N THR A 214 20.50 -4.99 -2.58
CA THR A 214 20.96 -6.30 -2.08
C THR A 214 19.91 -7.00 -1.23
N TYR A 215 19.22 -6.25 -0.35
CA TYR A 215 18.11 -6.80 0.43
C TYR A 215 16.97 -7.29 -0.48
N TYR A 216 16.59 -6.49 -1.47
CA TYR A 216 15.58 -6.87 -2.47
C TYR A 216 15.96 -8.14 -3.24
N LEU A 217 17.19 -8.22 -3.75
CA LEU A 217 17.68 -9.42 -4.45
C LEU A 217 17.74 -10.65 -3.53
N SER A 218 18.05 -10.46 -2.25
CA SER A 218 18.00 -11.56 -1.27
C SER A 218 16.61 -12.14 -1.09
N CYS A 219 15.58 -11.29 -1.19
CA CYS A 219 14.19 -11.71 -1.12
C CYS A 219 13.75 -12.47 -2.37
N LEU A 220 14.14 -11.97 -3.56
CA LEU A 220 13.83 -12.64 -4.83
C LEU A 220 14.53 -13.99 -4.98
N ASP A 221 15.68 -14.15 -4.33
CA ASP A 221 16.43 -15.41 -4.21
C ASP A 221 16.63 -16.12 -5.56
N ARG A 222 17.36 -15.46 -6.46
CA ARG A 222 17.58 -15.94 -7.85
C ARG A 222 18.24 -17.32 -7.93
N ASN A 223 18.87 -17.79 -6.85
CA ASN A 223 19.59 -19.06 -6.77
C ASN A 223 18.82 -20.16 -6.00
N ASP A 224 17.54 -19.94 -5.68
CA ASP A 224 16.69 -20.85 -4.89
C ASP A 224 17.35 -21.26 -3.54
N THR A 225 18.12 -20.35 -2.93
CA THR A 225 18.85 -20.54 -1.68
C THR A 225 17.89 -20.79 -0.51
N ILE A 226 16.79 -20.05 -0.43
CA ILE A 226 15.77 -20.15 0.64
C ILE A 226 15.18 -21.57 0.65
N GLU A 227 14.77 -22.08 -0.50
CA GLU A 227 14.24 -23.44 -0.64
C GLU A 227 15.30 -24.49 -0.34
N SER A 228 16.55 -24.26 -0.75
CA SER A 228 17.65 -25.18 -0.45
C SER A 228 17.97 -25.28 1.05
N LEU A 229 17.85 -24.17 1.79
CA LEU A 229 18.11 -24.11 3.22
C LEU A 229 16.98 -24.71 4.06
N GLY A 230 15.73 -24.67 3.57
CA GLY A 230 14.56 -25.17 4.28
C GLY A 230 14.40 -24.54 5.67
N SER A 231 14.17 -25.35 6.70
CA SER A 231 14.01 -24.88 8.08
C SER A 231 15.33 -24.58 8.81
N THR A 232 16.48 -24.84 8.19
CA THR A 232 17.80 -24.74 8.85
C THR A 232 18.00 -23.40 9.57
N PRO A 233 17.71 -22.22 8.96
CA PRO A 233 17.94 -20.94 9.64
C PRO A 233 17.07 -20.72 10.88
N ILE A 234 15.82 -21.21 10.86
CA ILE A 234 14.93 -21.11 12.03
C ILE A 234 15.32 -22.13 13.11
N ASP A 235 15.76 -23.33 12.74
CA ASP A 235 16.24 -24.36 13.68
C ASP A 235 17.51 -23.90 14.41
N GLU A 236 18.43 -23.23 13.70
CA GLU A 236 19.61 -22.58 14.29
C GLU A 236 19.22 -21.48 15.28
N LEU A 237 18.28 -20.60 14.90
CA LEU A 237 17.76 -19.55 15.79
C LEU A 237 17.09 -20.14 17.04
N LEU A 238 16.26 -21.19 16.88
CA LEU A 238 15.62 -21.87 18.01
C LEU A 238 16.65 -22.49 18.94
N THR A 239 17.71 -23.10 18.40
CA THR A 239 18.81 -23.64 19.19
C THR A 239 19.51 -22.53 20.00
N GLN A 240 19.74 -21.36 19.41
CA GLN A 240 20.27 -20.20 20.12
C GLN A 240 19.35 -19.71 21.25
N LEU A 241 18.03 -19.80 21.06
CA LEU A 241 17.02 -19.41 22.04
C LEU A 241 16.82 -20.43 23.20
N GLY A 242 17.57 -21.54 23.18
CA GLY A 242 17.51 -22.61 24.20
C GLY A 242 16.64 -23.81 23.79
N GLY A 243 16.30 -23.91 22.51
CA GLY A 243 15.50 -24.98 21.93
C GLY A 243 13.99 -24.80 22.13
N TRP A 244 13.22 -25.63 21.44
CA TRP A 244 11.76 -25.72 21.54
C TRP A 244 11.32 -27.17 21.68
N ASN A 245 10.49 -27.49 22.69
CA ASN A 245 10.04 -28.86 23.00
C ASN A 245 9.29 -29.58 21.85
N ILE A 246 8.78 -28.83 20.87
CA ILE A 246 8.04 -29.37 19.73
C ILE A 246 8.97 -29.73 18.57
N SER A 247 10.21 -29.22 18.57
CA SER A 247 11.19 -29.47 17.52
C SER A 247 12.39 -30.28 18.04
N SER A 248 13.23 -30.75 17.12
CA SER A 248 14.47 -31.45 17.41
C SER A 248 15.60 -30.54 17.92
N SER A 249 15.33 -29.27 18.23
CA SER A 249 16.30 -28.25 18.65
C SER A 249 16.86 -28.40 20.07
N GLY A 250 16.71 -29.57 20.70
CA GLY A 250 17.40 -29.89 21.95
C GLY A 250 16.88 -29.17 23.20
N PHE A 251 15.60 -28.81 23.25
CA PHE A 251 15.01 -28.20 24.45
C PHE A 251 15.20 -29.07 25.69
N ASN A 252 15.75 -28.49 26.75
CA ASN A 252 15.89 -29.14 28.04
C ASN A 252 15.35 -28.24 29.16
N PRO A 253 14.25 -28.63 29.83
CA PRO A 253 13.60 -27.81 30.84
C PRO A 253 14.47 -27.56 32.08
N THR A 254 15.49 -28.40 32.36
CA THR A 254 16.34 -28.22 33.54
C THR A 254 17.44 -27.18 33.33
N SER A 255 17.91 -27.00 32.10
CA SER A 255 18.91 -25.99 31.75
C SER A 255 18.30 -24.67 31.27
N TRP A 256 17.04 -24.70 30.83
CA TRP A 256 16.37 -23.54 30.27
C TRP A 256 16.07 -22.47 31.33
N LYS A 257 16.32 -21.20 30.99
CA LYS A 257 16.09 -20.05 31.87
C LYS A 257 15.22 -19.02 31.18
N LEU A 258 14.02 -18.81 31.73
CA LEU A 258 13.03 -17.85 31.22
C LEU A 258 13.63 -16.47 30.96
N GLN A 259 14.33 -15.91 31.95
CA GLN A 259 14.92 -14.56 31.86
C GLN A 259 15.87 -14.43 30.67
N SER A 260 16.82 -15.37 30.53
CA SER A 260 17.81 -15.32 29.45
C SER A 260 17.17 -15.50 28.07
N SER A 261 16.13 -16.32 27.94
CA SER A 261 15.40 -16.47 26.67
C SER A 261 14.60 -15.21 26.33
N ILE A 262 13.98 -14.54 27.31
CA ILE A 262 13.30 -13.26 27.11
C ILE A 262 14.31 -12.17 26.70
N GLU A 263 15.43 -12.06 27.41
CA GLU A 263 16.50 -11.11 27.09
C GLU A 263 17.02 -11.32 25.68
N LEU A 264 17.28 -12.56 25.28
CA LEU A 264 17.76 -12.87 23.94
C LEU A 264 16.68 -12.54 22.88
N ALA A 265 15.43 -12.96 23.10
CA ALA A 265 14.34 -12.69 22.18
C ALA A 265 14.06 -11.18 22.02
N GLN A 266 13.94 -10.44 23.11
CA GLN A 266 13.60 -9.02 23.10
C GLN A 266 14.82 -8.13 22.79
N ASN A 267 15.94 -8.33 23.50
CA ASN A 267 17.08 -7.41 23.49
C ASN A 267 18.16 -7.76 22.46
N THR A 268 18.02 -8.88 21.75
CA THR A 268 18.84 -9.19 20.57
C THR A 268 17.98 -9.25 19.32
N PHE A 269 16.90 -10.03 19.33
CA PHE A 269 16.11 -10.26 18.12
C PHE A 269 14.91 -9.33 17.94
N SER A 270 14.66 -8.40 18.88
CA SER A 270 13.52 -7.48 18.83
C SER A 270 12.20 -8.23 18.62
N ARG A 271 11.96 -9.27 19.45
CA ARG A 271 10.73 -10.06 19.46
C ARG A 271 10.02 -9.85 20.78
N GLY A 272 8.83 -9.24 20.73
CA GLY A 272 7.99 -9.04 21.91
C GLY A 272 7.48 -10.36 22.44
N VAL A 273 7.84 -10.68 23.69
CA VAL A 273 7.39 -11.90 24.39
C VAL A 273 6.88 -11.46 25.76
N PHE A 274 5.64 -11.79 26.12
CA PHE A 274 4.89 -11.34 27.31
C PHE A 274 4.53 -9.85 27.34
N PHE A 275 5.49 -8.97 27.08
CA PHE A 275 5.32 -7.52 27.04
C PHE A 275 6.16 -6.94 25.89
N ALA A 276 5.82 -5.72 25.50
CA ALA A 276 6.61 -4.93 24.58
C ALA A 276 7.35 -3.84 25.35
N TRP A 277 8.50 -3.43 24.85
CA TRP A 277 9.17 -2.22 25.32
C TRP A 277 9.73 -1.45 24.15
N MET A 278 9.82 -0.14 24.31
CA MET A 278 10.46 0.73 23.32
C MET A 278 11.07 1.97 23.98
N VAL A 279 11.85 2.71 23.20
CA VAL A 279 12.30 4.05 23.56
C VAL A 279 11.41 5.05 22.84
N ALA A 280 10.64 5.83 23.60
CA ALA A 280 9.72 6.82 23.09
C ALA A 280 9.95 8.18 23.78
N PRO A 281 9.52 9.30 23.16
CA PRO A 281 9.47 10.58 23.86
C PRO A 281 8.66 10.46 25.15
N ASP A 282 9.09 11.14 26.21
CA ASP A 282 8.30 11.22 27.44
C ASP A 282 7.10 12.14 27.20
N GLU A 283 5.91 11.62 27.44
CA GLU A 283 4.68 12.38 27.25
C GLU A 283 4.61 13.62 28.15
N ARG A 284 5.29 13.65 29.30
CA ARG A 284 5.34 14.82 30.19
C ARG A 284 6.57 15.70 29.98
N ASN A 285 7.47 15.30 29.11
CA ASN A 285 8.66 16.06 28.76
C ASN A 285 9.11 15.64 27.36
N SER A 286 8.53 16.29 26.35
CA SER A 286 8.71 15.91 24.94
C SER A 286 10.15 16.03 24.44
N SER A 287 11.03 16.69 25.21
CA SER A 287 12.45 16.88 24.93
C SER A 287 13.33 15.67 25.27
N ARG A 288 12.85 14.72 26.08
CA ARG A 288 13.60 13.52 26.49
C ARG A 288 12.96 12.23 26.00
N HIS A 289 13.76 11.18 25.94
CA HIS A 289 13.26 9.82 25.70
C HIS A 289 13.26 9.01 27.00
N ILE A 290 12.29 8.12 27.15
CA ILE A 290 12.18 7.16 28.24
C ILE A 290 11.98 5.75 27.69
N ILE A 291 12.24 4.74 28.53
CA ILE A 291 11.82 3.38 28.25
C ILE A 291 10.36 3.26 28.64
N THR A 292 9.52 2.84 27.69
CA THR A 292 8.12 2.52 27.93
C THR A 292 7.94 1.01 27.90
N LEU A 293 7.07 0.52 28.78
CA LEU A 293 6.64 -0.87 28.84
C LEU A 293 5.14 -0.91 28.53
N ASP A 294 4.73 -1.84 27.69
CA ASP A 294 3.34 -2.03 27.34
C ASP A 294 2.98 -3.51 27.22
N GLN A 295 1.69 -3.81 27.24
CA GLN A 295 1.17 -5.15 27.03
C GLN A 295 1.61 -5.69 25.66
N GLY A 296 1.89 -6.99 25.59
CA GLY A 296 2.33 -7.64 24.36
C GLY A 296 2.08 -9.15 24.37
N GLY A 297 2.66 -9.85 23.40
CA GLY A 297 2.66 -11.32 23.36
C GLY A 297 1.40 -11.97 22.78
N LEU A 298 0.41 -11.20 22.32
CA LEU A 298 -0.69 -11.73 21.52
C LEU A 298 -0.29 -11.85 20.05
N THR A 299 -0.71 -12.93 19.41
CA THR A 299 -0.39 -13.29 18.01
C THR A 299 -1.54 -13.07 17.03
N LEU A 300 -2.77 -12.84 17.52
CA LEU A 300 -3.93 -12.45 16.73
C LEU A 300 -4.18 -10.94 16.84
N PRO A 301 -4.83 -10.31 15.84
CA PRO A 301 -4.88 -8.85 15.72
C PRO A 301 -5.51 -8.10 16.90
N SER A 302 -6.35 -8.75 17.70
CA SER A 302 -6.91 -8.17 18.91
C SER A 302 -7.18 -9.22 19.98
N ARG A 303 -7.25 -8.75 21.24
CA ARG A 303 -7.67 -9.54 22.41
C ARG A 303 -8.99 -10.28 22.17
N ASP A 304 -9.91 -9.68 21.42
CA ASP A 304 -11.25 -10.23 21.21
C ASP A 304 -11.23 -11.55 20.44
N TYR A 305 -10.23 -11.83 19.59
CA TYR A 305 -10.12 -13.13 18.91
C TYR A 305 -9.87 -14.30 19.87
N TYR A 306 -9.30 -14.03 21.04
CA TYR A 306 -9.04 -15.04 22.07
C TYR A 306 -10.24 -15.25 23.00
N LEU A 307 -11.11 -14.23 23.10
CA LEU A 307 -12.20 -14.20 24.07
C LEU A 307 -13.57 -14.44 23.44
N ASN A 308 -13.82 -13.88 22.27
CA ASN A 308 -15.11 -13.96 21.58
C ASN A 308 -15.13 -15.11 20.58
N LYS A 309 -15.88 -16.17 20.91
CA LYS A 309 -16.21 -17.24 19.95
C LYS A 309 -17.39 -16.88 19.02
N THR A 310 -18.23 -15.90 19.38
CA THR A 310 -19.45 -15.52 18.63
C THR A 310 -20.05 -14.24 19.22
N ASP A 311 -19.83 -13.06 18.61
CA ASP A 311 -20.85 -11.99 18.43
C ASP A 311 -20.19 -10.76 17.74
N ARG A 312 -20.05 -10.78 16.42
CA ARG A 312 -19.62 -9.59 15.65
C ARG A 312 -20.79 -8.64 15.34
N GLU A 313 -22.02 -9.15 15.26
CA GLU A 313 -23.16 -8.39 14.73
C GLU A 313 -23.80 -7.45 15.76
N LYS A 314 -23.88 -7.84 17.04
CA LYS A 314 -24.46 -6.98 18.09
C LYS A 314 -23.61 -5.77 18.41
N THR A 315 -22.29 -5.94 18.49
CA THR A 315 -21.35 -4.86 18.82
C THR A 315 -21.33 -3.78 17.74
N VAL A 316 -21.37 -4.17 16.46
CA VAL A 316 -21.36 -3.22 15.34
C VAL A 316 -22.66 -2.42 15.28
N THR A 317 -23.81 -3.05 15.55
CA THR A 317 -25.11 -2.35 15.55
C THR A 317 -25.22 -1.33 16.69
N ALA A 318 -24.79 -1.71 17.91
CA ALA A 318 -24.78 -0.81 19.06
C ALA A 318 -23.80 0.36 18.86
N LEU A 319 -22.62 0.10 18.29
CA LEU A 319 -21.63 1.13 17.99
C LEU A 319 -22.16 2.14 16.95
N LYS A 320 -22.82 1.67 15.88
CA LYS A 320 -23.43 2.54 14.86
C LYS A 320 -24.49 3.47 15.45
N GLN A 321 -25.35 2.96 16.34
CA GLN A 321 -26.39 3.78 17.00
C GLN A 321 -25.79 4.82 17.95
N TYR A 322 -24.77 4.43 18.72
CA TYR A 322 -24.07 5.35 19.63
C TYR A 322 -23.34 6.47 18.87
N ILE A 323 -22.59 6.12 17.81
CA ILE A 323 -21.86 7.07 16.98
C ILE A 323 -22.81 8.07 16.29
N ALA A 324 -23.95 7.59 15.77
CA ALA A 324 -24.95 8.45 15.12
C ALA A 324 -25.59 9.47 16.09
N GLN A 325 -25.78 9.10 17.37
CA GLN A 325 -26.31 10.01 18.39
C GLN A 325 -25.26 10.99 18.93
N ALA A 326 -23.99 10.57 19.02
CA ALA A 326 -22.93 11.38 19.61
C ALA A 326 -22.32 12.41 18.64
N LEU A 327 -22.31 12.14 17.32
CA LEU A 327 -21.54 12.93 16.35
C LEU A 327 -22.24 14.20 15.81
N TYR A 328 -23.52 14.45 16.10
CA TYR A 328 -24.29 15.50 15.39
C TYR A 328 -25.07 16.50 16.25
N ASN A 329 -24.65 16.76 17.49
CA ASN A 329 -25.15 17.93 18.21
C ASN A 329 -24.23 19.13 17.95
N LYS A 330 -24.46 19.83 16.82
CA LYS A 330 -23.83 21.13 16.58
C LYS A 330 -24.32 22.11 17.63
N MET A 331 -23.48 22.39 18.62
CA MET A 331 -23.72 23.41 19.63
C MET A 331 -22.90 24.65 19.30
N SER A 332 -23.54 25.81 19.31
CA SER A 332 -22.86 27.10 19.24
C SER A 332 -22.10 27.38 20.55
N ILE A 333 -21.17 28.32 20.52
CA ILE A 333 -20.52 28.85 21.74
C ILE A 333 -21.57 29.36 22.73
N ALA A 334 -22.68 29.91 22.24
CA ALA A 334 -23.78 30.35 23.08
C ALA A 334 -24.49 29.17 23.78
N ASP A 335 -24.70 28.06 23.07
CA ASP A 335 -25.31 26.84 23.64
C ASP A 335 -24.38 26.22 24.70
N LEU A 336 -23.08 26.17 24.41
CA LEU A 336 -22.05 25.74 25.35
C LEU A 336 -22.02 26.62 26.61
N GLN A 337 -22.13 27.94 26.44
CA GLN A 337 -22.15 28.89 27.55
C GLN A 337 -23.38 28.72 28.44
N GLN A 338 -24.51 28.30 27.88
CA GLN A 338 -25.71 27.97 28.68
C GLN A 338 -25.53 26.66 29.45
N LEU A 339 -24.91 25.66 28.84
CA LEU A 339 -24.73 24.33 29.44
C LEU A 339 -23.64 24.28 30.51
N ALA A 340 -22.56 25.05 30.32
CA ALA A 340 -21.46 25.16 31.28
C ALA A 340 -21.06 26.63 31.45
N PRO A 341 -21.84 27.42 32.20
CA PRO A 341 -21.61 28.85 32.35
C PRO A 341 -20.34 29.19 33.14
N PHE A 342 -19.77 28.21 33.85
CA PHE A 342 -18.53 28.35 34.62
C PHE A 342 -17.26 28.29 33.74
N LEU A 343 -17.38 27.90 32.47
CA LEU A 343 -16.26 27.86 31.52
C LEU A 343 -16.36 29.06 30.57
N ASP A 344 -15.26 29.78 30.38
CA ASP A 344 -15.15 30.79 29.32
C ASP A 344 -14.82 30.09 28.00
N TRP A 345 -15.86 29.74 27.24
CA TRP A 345 -15.72 29.00 25.99
C TRP A 345 -14.96 29.80 24.92
N LEU A 346 -15.07 31.13 24.90
CA LEU A 346 -14.31 31.96 23.96
C LEU A 346 -12.82 31.91 24.26
N SER A 347 -12.44 32.02 25.53
CA SER A 347 -11.05 31.85 25.96
C SER A 347 -10.55 30.43 25.71
N PHE A 348 -11.36 29.41 26.02
CA PHE A 348 -11.05 28.00 25.75
C PHE A 348 -10.73 27.75 24.27
N PHE A 349 -11.59 28.19 23.35
CA PHE A 349 -11.34 28.02 21.92
C PHE A 349 -10.14 28.86 21.43
N ARG A 350 -9.94 30.08 21.95
CA ARG A 350 -8.73 30.88 21.63
C ARG A 350 -7.44 30.18 22.05
N SER A 351 -7.43 29.54 23.22
CA SER A 351 -6.30 28.72 23.67
C SER A 351 -6.06 27.53 22.72
N GLY A 352 -7.13 26.86 22.27
CA GLY A 352 -7.05 25.81 21.26
C GLY A 352 -6.53 26.30 19.90
N PHE A 353 -6.93 27.49 19.44
CA PHE A 353 -6.40 28.05 18.20
C PHE A 353 -4.91 28.42 18.29
N SER A 354 -4.45 28.91 19.45
CA SER A 354 -3.02 29.16 19.65
C SER A 354 -2.19 27.87 19.54
N MET A 355 -2.75 26.71 19.89
CA MET A 355 -2.10 25.41 19.69
C MET A 355 -1.95 25.08 18.20
N ALA A 356 -2.97 25.37 17.38
CA ALA A 356 -2.93 25.18 15.93
C ALA A 356 -1.81 25.98 15.26
N ASP A 357 -1.53 27.21 15.74
CA ASP A 357 -0.44 28.05 15.24
C ASP A 357 0.97 27.47 15.50
N HIS A 358 1.09 26.50 16.41
CA HIS A 358 2.36 25.85 16.77
C HIS A 358 2.53 24.44 16.16
N VAL A 359 1.52 23.96 15.43
CA VAL A 359 1.59 22.71 14.69
C VAL A 359 2.59 22.86 13.55
N THR A 360 3.62 22.01 13.52
CA THR A 360 4.61 22.01 12.44
C THR A 360 4.25 20.99 11.36
N ASP A 361 4.48 21.33 10.10
CA ASP A 361 4.23 20.43 8.98
C ASP A 361 5.51 19.84 8.36
N MET A 362 5.38 18.63 7.81
CA MET A 362 6.45 17.95 7.09
C MET A 362 5.86 17.31 5.83
N ILE A 363 6.35 17.73 4.66
CA ILE A 363 5.70 17.43 3.37
C ILE A 363 6.67 16.66 2.45
N GLY A 364 6.18 15.57 1.88
CA GLY A 364 6.89 14.75 0.90
C GLY A 364 7.86 13.77 1.56
N PHE A 365 9.07 14.21 1.86
CA PHE A 365 10.14 13.32 2.30
C PHE A 365 11.15 14.03 3.22
N PRO A 366 11.87 13.29 4.09
CA PRO A 366 12.89 13.86 4.94
C PRO A 366 14.08 14.38 4.13
N SER A 367 14.60 15.54 4.52
CA SER A 367 15.71 16.22 3.85
C SER A 367 17.00 15.41 3.74
N PHE A 368 17.22 14.43 4.62
CA PHE A 368 18.40 13.56 4.55
C PHE A 368 18.42 12.66 3.31
N LEU A 369 17.28 12.41 2.67
CA LEU A 369 17.21 11.59 1.44
C LEU A 369 17.82 12.30 0.22
N SER A 370 17.92 13.63 0.24
CA SER A 370 18.54 14.40 -0.84
C SER A 370 20.07 14.49 -0.74
N ASP A 371 20.67 13.94 0.31
CA ASP A 371 22.10 14.01 0.59
C ASP A 371 22.64 12.59 0.82
N HIS A 372 23.38 12.05 -0.15
CA HIS A 372 23.89 10.67 -0.09
C HIS A 372 24.79 10.43 1.13
N THR A 373 25.49 11.45 1.63
CA THR A 373 26.35 11.32 2.82
C THR A 373 25.50 11.12 4.07
N LYS A 374 24.45 11.93 4.22
CA LYS A 374 23.52 11.79 5.35
C LYS A 374 22.69 10.52 5.26
N LEU A 375 22.32 10.13 4.04
CA LEU A 375 21.63 8.88 3.77
C LEU A 375 22.49 7.68 4.17
N ASP A 376 23.74 7.64 3.73
CA ASP A 376 24.67 6.55 4.08
C ASP A 376 24.95 6.51 5.59
N ALA A 377 25.17 7.66 6.23
CA ALA A 377 25.31 7.75 7.68
C ALA A 377 24.05 7.26 8.44
N LYS A 378 22.86 7.41 7.86
CA LYS A 378 21.59 6.95 8.48
C LYS A 378 21.52 5.43 8.57
N PHE A 379 22.19 4.71 7.67
CA PHE A 379 22.22 3.24 7.53
C PHE A 379 23.58 2.62 7.88
N GLU A 380 24.49 3.39 8.46
CA GLU A 380 25.81 2.92 8.87
C GLU A 380 25.73 1.71 9.82
N GLY A 381 26.64 0.76 9.61
CA GLY A 381 26.76 -0.47 10.39
C GLY A 381 25.72 -1.55 10.05
N LEU A 382 24.85 -1.32 9.06
CA LEU A 382 23.95 -2.35 8.53
C LEU A 382 24.59 -3.02 7.31
N GLU A 383 24.65 -4.34 7.33
CA GLU A 383 25.17 -5.15 6.23
C GLU A 383 24.10 -6.09 5.70
N MET A 384 24.04 -6.24 4.37
CA MET A 384 23.13 -7.15 3.68
C MET A 384 23.91 -8.07 2.77
N LYS A 385 23.44 -9.31 2.69
CA LYS A 385 24.02 -10.32 1.81
C LYS A 385 22.94 -10.98 0.98
N GLU A 386 23.16 -11.08 -0.32
CA GLU A 386 22.16 -11.58 -1.28
C GLU A 386 21.70 -13.01 -0.95
N ALA A 387 22.60 -13.91 -0.55
CA ALA A 387 22.24 -15.30 -0.25
C ALA A 387 21.65 -15.53 1.16
N GLU A 388 21.41 -14.48 1.97
CA GLU A 388 21.10 -14.64 3.39
C GLU A 388 19.83 -13.89 3.83
N TYR A 389 18.71 -14.03 3.10
CA TYR A 389 17.46 -13.29 3.39
C TYR A 389 16.98 -13.39 4.84
N PHE A 390 16.97 -14.59 5.42
CA PHE A 390 16.57 -14.80 6.82
C PHE A 390 17.50 -14.04 7.79
N ASN A 391 18.81 -14.16 7.61
CA ASN A 391 19.78 -13.47 8.47
C ASN A 391 19.78 -11.96 8.25
N ASN A 392 19.49 -11.48 7.03
CA ASN A 392 19.30 -10.05 6.76
C ASN A 392 18.13 -9.50 7.60
N ASN A 393 17.00 -10.22 7.70
CA ASN A 393 15.89 -9.83 8.56
C ASN A 393 16.27 -9.78 10.06
N LEU A 394 17.12 -10.70 10.53
CA LEU A 394 17.65 -10.66 11.89
C LEU A 394 18.59 -9.47 12.11
N ARG A 395 19.49 -9.19 11.16
CA ARG A 395 20.39 -8.01 11.19
C ARG A 395 19.62 -6.70 11.21
N ILE A 396 18.56 -6.58 10.41
CA ILE A 396 17.67 -5.41 10.42
C ILE A 396 17.03 -5.26 11.80
N SER A 397 16.48 -6.34 12.37
CA SER A 397 15.83 -6.32 13.69
C SER A 397 16.82 -5.87 14.78
N GLN A 398 18.03 -6.41 14.78
CA GLN A 398 19.12 -6.04 15.70
C GLN A 398 19.54 -4.58 15.54
N TRP A 399 19.74 -4.14 14.29
CA TRP A 399 20.14 -2.77 13.97
C TRP A 399 19.07 -1.75 14.35
N MET A 400 17.79 -2.04 14.08
CA MET A 400 16.67 -1.18 14.48
C MET A 400 16.59 -1.05 16.00
N LEU A 401 16.75 -2.16 16.73
CA LEU A 401 16.77 -2.18 18.18
C LEU A 401 17.92 -1.32 18.75
N LEU A 402 19.14 -1.51 18.25
CA LEU A 402 20.30 -0.69 18.64
C LEU A 402 20.06 0.80 18.38
N LYS A 403 19.47 1.12 17.22
CA LYS A 403 19.15 2.52 16.88
C LYS A 403 18.09 3.10 17.81
N ASN A 404 17.07 2.32 18.17
CA ASN A 404 16.04 2.71 19.13
C ASN A 404 16.65 2.98 20.50
N MET A 405 17.50 2.08 21.01
CA MET A 405 18.18 2.24 22.30
C MET A 405 19.05 3.49 22.36
N ARG A 406 19.77 3.82 21.27
CA ARG A 406 20.60 5.03 21.20
C ARG A 406 19.80 6.33 21.34
N ARG A 407 18.47 6.30 21.13
CA ARG A 407 17.60 7.47 21.35
C ARG A 407 17.55 7.89 22.82
N LEU A 408 17.77 6.98 23.78
CA LEU A 408 17.81 7.31 25.22
C LEU A 408 18.87 8.35 25.55
N GLN A 409 19.95 8.41 24.77
CA GLN A 409 21.05 9.35 24.96
C GLN A 409 20.87 10.65 24.16
N ARG A 410 19.76 10.79 23.43
CA ARG A 410 19.51 11.91 22.53
C ARG A 410 18.25 12.65 22.96
N THR A 411 18.23 13.95 22.69
CA THR A 411 17.00 14.73 22.83
C THR A 411 16.01 14.30 21.77
N SER A 412 14.74 14.22 22.15
CA SER A 412 13.65 14.10 21.19
C SER A 412 13.52 15.42 20.44
N GLN A 413 13.40 15.34 19.11
CA GLN A 413 13.39 16.50 18.22
C GLN A 413 12.20 16.40 17.27
N ARG A 414 11.59 17.54 16.96
CA ARG A 414 10.67 17.68 15.82
C ARG A 414 11.43 17.40 14.53
N GLY A 415 10.73 16.98 13.47
CA GLY A 415 11.36 16.68 12.18
C GLY A 415 11.78 15.22 11.99
N GLU A 416 11.56 14.35 12.99
CA GLU A 416 11.67 12.91 12.83
C GLU A 416 10.41 12.32 12.18
N TRP A 417 10.62 11.50 11.14
CA TRP A 417 9.56 10.81 10.40
C TRP A 417 9.34 9.40 10.96
N ASP A 418 8.08 9.02 11.15
CA ASP A 418 7.65 7.70 11.61
C ASP A 418 7.13 6.83 10.45
N MET A 419 6.86 7.46 9.29
CA MET A 419 6.48 6.78 8.04
C MET A 419 7.52 6.95 6.95
N SER A 420 7.60 5.96 6.06
CA SER A 420 8.38 6.06 4.82
C SER A 420 7.68 7.00 3.82
N PRO A 421 8.41 7.80 3.02
CA PRO A 421 7.81 8.71 2.04
C PRO A 421 6.89 8.06 1.01
N ILE A 422 7.03 6.75 0.75
CA ILE A 422 6.21 6.04 -0.24
C ILE A 422 4.83 5.62 0.29
N GLN A 423 4.60 5.76 1.60
CA GLN A 423 3.33 5.36 2.21
C GLN A 423 2.19 6.25 1.71
N VAL A 424 1.05 5.62 1.41
CA VAL A 424 -0.20 6.32 1.06
C VAL A 424 -0.98 6.53 2.34
N ASN A 425 -0.52 7.46 3.16
CA ASN A 425 -1.14 7.81 4.43
C ASN A 425 -0.72 9.22 4.85
N ALA A 426 -1.25 9.71 5.97
CA ALA A 426 -0.79 10.89 6.69
C ALA A 426 -0.86 10.61 8.20
N TYR A 427 -0.23 11.44 9.03
CA TYR A 427 -0.33 11.29 10.48
C TYR A 427 -0.04 12.58 11.27
N TYR A 428 -0.58 12.63 12.48
CA TYR A 428 -0.23 13.57 13.55
C TYR A 428 0.53 12.86 14.67
N THR A 429 1.52 13.54 15.26
CA THR A 429 2.22 13.08 16.46
C THR A 429 2.02 14.07 17.60
N PRO A 430 1.27 13.72 18.66
CA PRO A 430 1.00 14.63 19.79
C PRO A 430 2.28 15.12 20.48
N SER A 431 3.21 14.21 20.80
CA SER A 431 4.45 14.54 21.51
C SER A 431 5.42 15.43 20.75
N LYS A 432 5.21 15.63 19.45
CA LYS A 432 6.02 16.53 18.61
C LYS A 432 5.20 17.73 18.10
N ASN A 433 3.89 17.73 18.37
CA ASN A 433 2.90 18.62 17.78
C ASN A 433 3.13 18.85 16.27
N GLN A 434 3.22 17.75 15.51
CA GLN A 434 3.58 17.80 14.09
C GLN A 434 2.62 16.97 13.22
N ILE A 435 2.31 17.47 12.04
CA ILE A 435 1.57 16.77 10.98
C ILE A 435 2.51 16.41 9.83
N VAL A 436 2.33 15.23 9.25
CA VAL A 436 3.24 14.71 8.22
C VAL A 436 2.45 14.13 7.04
N PHE A 437 2.83 14.56 5.84
CA PHE A 437 2.24 14.14 4.57
C PHE A 437 3.30 13.52 3.66
N PRO A 438 3.53 12.19 3.73
CA PRO A 438 4.40 11.45 2.82
C PRO A 438 4.13 11.72 1.34
N ALA A 439 5.17 11.69 0.50
CA ALA A 439 5.06 11.86 -0.94
C ALA A 439 4.05 10.89 -1.59
N GLY A 440 3.91 9.69 -1.03
CA GLY A 440 3.01 8.64 -1.51
C GLY A 440 1.53 9.00 -1.44
N ILE A 441 1.09 9.94 -0.59
CA ILE A 441 -0.30 10.43 -0.60
C ILE A 441 -0.49 11.69 -1.45
N LEU A 442 0.59 12.39 -1.80
CA LEU A 442 0.58 13.66 -2.56
C LEU A 442 0.45 13.43 -4.08
N GLN A 443 -0.53 12.62 -4.46
CA GLN A 443 -0.83 12.26 -5.84
C GLN A 443 -2.34 12.09 -6.05
N ALA A 444 -2.76 11.97 -7.31
CA ALA A 444 -4.16 11.76 -7.64
C ALA A 444 -4.69 10.46 -6.97
N PRO A 445 -5.95 10.43 -6.50
CA PRO A 445 -6.95 11.49 -6.60
C PRO A 445 -6.91 12.49 -5.41
N PHE A 446 -5.95 12.38 -4.50
CA PHE A 446 -5.86 13.28 -3.34
C PHE A 446 -5.40 14.69 -3.75
N TYR A 447 -4.32 14.76 -4.53
CA TYR A 447 -3.72 16.01 -4.96
C TYR A 447 -3.17 15.94 -6.37
N ASP A 448 -3.51 16.95 -7.17
CA ASP A 448 -2.80 17.28 -8.40
C ASP A 448 -2.82 18.80 -8.57
N LYS A 449 -1.66 19.40 -8.86
CA LYS A 449 -1.53 20.87 -8.99
C LYS A 449 -2.41 21.46 -10.11
N ASN A 450 -2.77 20.65 -11.11
CA ASN A 450 -3.58 21.04 -12.27
C ASN A 450 -5.07 20.72 -12.07
N TYR A 451 -5.47 20.02 -10.99
CA TYR A 451 -6.87 19.74 -10.71
C TYR A 451 -7.64 20.99 -10.26
N PRO A 452 -8.96 21.05 -10.49
CA PRO A 452 -9.82 22.05 -9.89
C PRO A 452 -9.62 22.12 -8.37
N ARG A 453 -9.55 23.33 -7.82
CA ARG A 453 -9.35 23.54 -6.37
C ARG A 453 -10.38 22.79 -5.53
N SER A 454 -11.62 22.68 -5.99
CA SER A 454 -12.68 21.92 -5.30
C SER A 454 -12.29 20.47 -5.03
N LEU A 455 -11.58 19.81 -5.95
CA LEU A 455 -11.12 18.44 -5.76
C LEU A 455 -9.94 18.38 -4.78
N ASN A 456 -8.95 19.25 -4.94
CA ASN A 456 -7.81 19.31 -4.02
C ASN A 456 -8.25 19.62 -2.58
N PHE A 457 -9.20 20.55 -2.38
CA PHE A 457 -9.77 20.82 -1.07
C PHE A 457 -10.64 19.67 -0.56
N GLY A 458 -11.45 19.07 -1.43
CA GLY A 458 -12.34 17.96 -1.07
C GLY A 458 -11.63 16.62 -0.79
N ALA A 459 -10.37 16.48 -1.21
CA ALA A 459 -9.56 15.30 -0.97
C ALA A 459 -8.36 15.63 -0.05
N MET A 460 -7.24 16.14 -0.59
CA MET A 460 -6.07 16.46 0.25
C MET A 460 -6.37 17.50 1.34
N GLY A 461 -7.21 18.49 1.08
CA GLY A 461 -7.63 19.47 2.09
C GLY A 461 -8.38 18.82 3.27
N VAL A 462 -9.19 17.78 3.00
CA VAL A 462 -9.84 16.98 4.04
C VAL A 462 -8.80 16.17 4.82
N VAL A 463 -7.81 15.57 4.15
CA VAL A 463 -6.71 14.84 4.81
C VAL A 463 -5.90 15.79 5.71
N MET A 464 -5.54 16.98 5.22
CA MET A 464 -4.84 17.99 6.01
C MET A 464 -5.66 18.46 7.22
N GLY A 465 -6.96 18.70 7.02
CA GLY A 465 -7.87 19.05 8.12
C GLY A 465 -8.05 17.92 9.13
N HIS A 466 -8.05 16.67 8.69
CA HIS A 466 -8.11 15.47 9.54
C HIS A 466 -6.89 15.40 10.46
N GLU A 467 -5.68 15.49 9.92
CA GLU A 467 -4.46 15.46 10.74
C GLU A 467 -4.37 16.65 11.69
N LEU A 468 -4.80 17.83 11.27
CA LEU A 468 -4.87 18.98 12.16
C LEU A 468 -5.87 18.76 13.30
N THR A 469 -7.00 18.08 13.03
CA THR A 469 -8.03 17.78 14.03
C THR A 469 -7.54 16.79 15.07
N HIS A 470 -6.57 15.91 14.75
CA HIS A 470 -5.94 15.03 15.72
C HIS A 470 -5.22 15.76 16.86
N ALA A 471 -4.81 17.02 16.67
CA ALA A 471 -4.31 17.85 17.77
C ALA A 471 -5.38 18.23 18.81
N PHE A 472 -6.66 17.99 18.50
CA PHE A 472 -7.82 18.44 19.28
C PHE A 472 -8.85 17.34 19.56
N ASP A 473 -8.57 16.09 19.15
CA ASP A 473 -9.44 14.96 19.43
C ASP A 473 -9.39 14.58 20.93
N ASP A 474 -10.02 13.46 21.28
CA ASP A 474 -10.10 13.01 22.68
C ASP A 474 -8.74 12.77 23.33
N GLN A 475 -7.70 12.45 22.54
CA GLN A 475 -6.32 12.22 22.99
C GLN A 475 -5.43 13.45 22.78
N GLY A 476 -5.42 14.04 21.58
CA GLY A 476 -4.54 15.14 21.24
C GLY A 476 -4.74 16.38 22.10
N ARG A 477 -5.98 16.66 22.51
CA ARG A 477 -6.29 17.79 23.40
C ARG A 477 -5.65 17.70 24.79
N GLU A 478 -5.13 16.55 25.19
CA GLU A 478 -4.42 16.38 26.46
C GLU A 478 -2.99 16.94 26.40
N TYR A 479 -2.47 17.23 25.21
CA TYR A 479 -1.13 17.75 24.98
C TYR A 479 -1.16 19.26 24.73
N ASP A 480 -0.15 19.96 25.24
CA ASP A 480 0.08 21.37 24.93
C ASP A 480 0.89 21.57 23.64
N LYS A 481 1.18 22.83 23.33
CA LYS A 481 1.92 23.26 22.14
C LYS A 481 3.37 22.79 22.04
N GLU A 482 3.94 22.37 23.16
CA GLU A 482 5.27 21.78 23.21
C GLU A 482 5.22 20.24 23.08
N GLY A 483 4.02 19.66 23.01
CA GLY A 483 3.80 18.22 22.94
C GLY A 483 3.88 17.56 24.31
N GLU A 484 3.64 18.30 25.40
CA GLU A 484 3.64 17.76 26.76
C GLU A 484 2.20 17.55 27.25
N GLN A 485 1.93 16.38 27.82
CA GLN A 485 0.63 16.01 28.36
C GLN A 485 0.37 16.80 29.64
N THR A 486 -0.67 17.63 29.62
CA THR A 486 -1.01 18.57 30.70
C THR A 486 -2.14 18.08 31.59
N MET A 487 -3.01 17.20 31.10
CA MET A 487 -4.14 16.68 31.86
C MET A 487 -3.85 15.27 32.38
N ILE A 488 -3.61 15.16 33.69
CA ILE A 488 -3.74 13.88 34.38
C ILE A 488 -5.23 13.71 34.68
N LEU A 489 -5.99 13.06 33.79
CA LEU A 489 -7.22 12.42 34.23
C LEU A 489 -6.83 11.24 35.13
N GLN A 490 -6.58 11.53 36.41
CA GLN A 490 -6.78 10.56 37.48
C GLN A 490 -8.27 10.24 37.45
N ARG A 491 -8.65 9.21 36.70
CA ARG A 491 -9.91 8.48 36.91
C ARG A 491 -9.65 7.27 37.79
#